data_AF-A0A3D3SWC8-F1
#
_entry.id   AF-A0A3D3SWC8-F1
#
_cell.length_a   1.000
_cell.length_b   1.000
_cell.length_c   1.000
_cell.angle_alpha   90.00
_cell.angle_beta   90.00
_cell.angle_gamma   90.00
#
_symmetry.space_group_name_H-M   'P 1'
#
loop_
_entity.id
_entity.type
_entity.pdbx_description
1 polymer ?
#
loop_
_entity_poly.entity_id
_entity_poly.type
_entity_poly.pdbx_seq_one_letter_code
_entity_poly.pdbx_strand_id
1 'polypeptide(L)' 'MTIDYRWLTPKIAVAGQLSATDMREAHEAGFRSVICNRPDGEEGPSQPSQNEVLETAK' A
#
# COMPACT_ATOMS: atom_id res chain seq x y z
N MET A 1 5.08 9.65 -8.13
CA MET A 1 5.26 10.59 -7.02
C MET A 1 6.06 9.80 -5.99
N THR A 2 6.04 10.07 -4.68
CA THR A 2 6.67 9.17 -3.71
C THR A 2 5.62 8.85 -2.66
N ILE A 3 5.46 7.57 -2.34
CA ILE A 3 4.60 7.13 -1.23
C ILE A 3 4.94 7.88 0.07
N ASP A 4 3.91 8.38 0.76
CA ASP A 4 4.06 8.99 2.07
C ASP A 4 3.95 7.92 3.17
N TYR A 5 5.06 7.66 3.85
CA TYR A 5 5.15 6.67 4.91
C TYR A 5 5.94 7.18 6.11
N ARG A 6 5.58 6.66 7.29
CA ARG A 6 6.25 6.95 8.55
C ARG A 6 6.79 5.68 9.16
N TRP A 7 8.09 5.66 9.44
CA TRP A 7 8.72 4.58 10.20
C TRP A 7 8.21 4.55 11.64
N LEU A 8 7.76 3.39 12.10
CA LEU A 8 7.46 3.09 13.51
C LEU A 8 8.64 2.43 14.20
N THR A 9 9.37 1.61 13.45
CA THR A 9 10.58 0.90 13.87
C THR A 9 11.55 0.84 12.68
N PRO A 10 12.79 0.35 12.86
CA PRO A 10 13.71 0.14 11.73
C PRO A 10 13.24 -0.86 10.66
N LYS A 11 12.13 -1.58 10.89
CA LYS A 11 11.63 -2.63 9.98
C LYS A 11 10.15 -2.48 9.60
N ILE A 12 9.43 -1.56 10.23
CA ILE A 12 7.98 -1.37 10.02
C ILE A 12 7.73 0.12 9.80
N ALA A 13 7.11 0.43 8.67
CA ALA A 13 6.52 1.73 8.39
C ALA A 13 5.01 1.58 8.23
N VAL A 14 4.31 2.70 8.38
CA VAL A 14 2.88 2.82 8.09
C VAL A 14 2.64 3.91 7.07
N ALA A 15 1.65 3.74 6.22
CA ALA A 15 1.21 4.71 5.22
C ALA A 15 -0.32 4.83 5.29
N GLY A 16 -0.86 5.85 4.61
CA GLY A 16 -2.30 5.94 4.37
C GLY A 16 -2.80 4.87 3.38
N GLN A 17 -3.94 5.12 2.77
CA GLN A 17 -4.45 4.26 1.69
C GLN A 17 -3.45 4.26 0.52
N LEU A 18 -3.01 3.07 0.12
CA LEU A 18 -2.19 2.88 -1.07
C LEU A 18 -3.08 2.48 -2.25
N SER A 19 -2.71 2.97 -3.42
CA SER A 19 -3.24 2.62 -4.73
C SER A 19 -2.37 1.56 -5.42
N ALA A 20 -2.85 1.03 -6.54
CA ALA A 20 -2.09 0.11 -7.38
C ALA A 20 -0.73 0.71 -7.82
N THR A 21 -0.68 1.99 -8.20
CA THR A 21 0.55 2.65 -8.66
C THR A 21 1.61 2.81 -7.56
N ASP A 22 1.18 2.82 -6.30
CA ASP A 22 2.06 2.97 -5.15
C ASP A 22 2.89 1.71 -4.87
N MET A 23 2.47 0.54 -5.38
CA MET A 23 3.20 -0.73 -5.16
C MET A 23 4.60 -0.70 -5.77
N ARG A 24 4.74 -0.12 -6.97
CA ARG A 24 6.05 0.08 -7.61
C ARG A 24 6.93 1.00 -6.77
N GLU A 25 6.36 2.09 -6.25
CA GLU A 25 7.10 3.06 -5.44
C GLU A 25 7.51 2.45 -4.09
N ALA A 26 6.66 1.62 -3.49
CA ALA A 26 7.00 0.85 -2.29
C ALA A 26 8.16 -0.13 -2.54
N HIS A 27 8.16 -0.81 -3.68
CA HIS A 27 9.26 -1.68 -4.09
C HIS A 27 10.57 -0.90 -4.27
N GLU A 28 10.53 0.23 -4.98
CA GLU A 28 11.67 1.13 -5.19
C GLU A 28 12.21 1.71 -3.87
N ALA A 29 11.33 1.96 -2.90
CA ALA A 29 11.70 2.37 -1.54
C ALA A 29 12.27 1.22 -0.67
N GLY A 30 12.30 -0.02 -1.18
CA GLY A 30 12.91 -1.18 -0.54
C GLY A 30 11.96 -2.01 0.35
N PHE A 31 10.65 -1.74 0.31
CA PHE A 31 9.66 -2.56 1.01
C PHE A 31 9.47 -3.90 0.27
N ARG A 32 9.48 -5.01 1.01
CA ARG A 32 9.28 -6.36 0.45
C ARG A 32 7.87 -6.88 0.61
N SER A 33 7.09 -6.28 1.50
CA SER A 33 5.76 -6.75 1.84
C SER A 33 4.90 -5.57 2.25
N VAL A 34 3.63 -5.61 1.85
CA VAL A 34 2.59 -4.67 2.23
C VAL A 34 1.51 -5.45 2.96
N ILE A 35 1.00 -4.90 4.06
CA ILE A 35 -0.09 -5.49 4.84
C ILE A 35 -1.35 -4.65 4.59
N CYS A 36 -2.34 -5.24 3.93
CA CYS A 36 -3.64 -4.60 3.69
C CYS A 36 -4.50 -4.70 4.95
N ASN A 37 -4.44 -3.68 5.80
CA ASN A 37 -5.21 -3.68 7.05
C ASN A 37 -6.67 -3.26 6.88
N ARG A 38 -7.06 -2.79 5.69
CA ARG A 38 -8.42 -2.34 5.38
C ARG A 38 -9.19 -3.41 4.59
N PRO A 39 -10.35 -3.89 5.09
CA PRO A 39 -11.25 -4.76 4.32
C PRO A 39 -11.82 -4.03 3.10
N ASP A 40 -12.09 -4.76 2.02
CA ASP A 40 -12.71 -4.21 0.81
C ASP A 40 -14.09 -3.59 1.11
N GLY A 41 -14.34 -2.40 0.55
CA GLY A 41 -15.64 -1.73 0.61
C GLY A 41 -15.95 -0.98 1.91
N GLU A 42 -15.01 -0.87 2.85
CA GLU A 42 -15.20 -0.12 4.10
C GLU A 42 -15.48 1.39 3.86
N GLU A 43 -14.82 2.02 2.87
CA GLU A 43 -15.12 3.40 2.42
C GLU A 43 -16.07 3.48 1.22
N GLY A 44 -16.62 2.35 0.79
CA GLY A 44 -17.40 2.28 -0.44
C GLY A 44 -16.55 2.37 -1.73
N PRO A 45 -17.15 2.78 -2.86
CA PRO A 45 -16.57 2.57 -4.21
C PRO A 45 -15.27 3.31 -4.51
N SER A 46 -14.92 4.33 -3.72
CA SER A 46 -13.65 5.07 -3.87
C SER A 46 -12.46 4.33 -3.26
N GLN A 47 -12.70 3.27 -2.49
CA GLN A 47 -11.65 2.45 -1.93
C GLN A 47 -11.04 1.53 -3.01
N PRO A 48 -9.70 1.54 -3.19
CA PRO A 48 -9.03 0.53 -4.01
C PRO A 48 -9.28 -0.88 -3.44
N SER A 49 -9.65 -1.82 -4.30
CA SER A 49 -9.79 -3.21 -3.88
C SER A 49 -8.44 -3.86 -3.63
N GLN A 50 -8.39 -4.83 -2.73
CA GLN A 50 -7.19 -5.62 -2.47
C GLN A 50 -6.66 -6.29 -3.75
N ASN A 51 -7.56 -6.74 -4.63
CA ASN A 51 -7.18 -7.41 -5.87
C ASN A 51 -6.48 -6.46 -6.87
N GLU A 52 -6.97 -5.22 -7.01
CA GLU A 52 -6.31 -4.21 -7.87
C GLU A 52 -4.89 -3.88 -7.39
N VAL A 53 -4.70 -3.82 -6.07
CA VAL A 53 -3.38 -3.59 -5.47
C VAL A 53 -2.46 -4.81 -5.68
N LEU A 54 -2.98 -6.04 -5.50
CA LEU A 54 -2.20 -7.27 -5.65
C LEU A 54 -1.73 -7.53 -7.08
N GLU A 55 -2.59 -7.29 -8.08
CA GLU A 55 -2.22 -7.48 -9.48
C GLU A 55 -1.02 -6.62 -9.91
N THR A 56 -0.85 -5.46 -9.26
CA THR A 56 0.22 -4.50 -9.57
C THR A 56 1.48 -4.72 -8.71
N ALA A 57 1.41 -5.57 -7.69
CA ALA A 57 2.51 -5.88 -6.78
C ALA A 57 3.36 -7.09 -7.22
N LYS A 58 3.13 -7.61 -8.44
CA LYS A 58 3.90 -8.70 -9.07
C LYS A 58 5.19 -8.16 -9.70
#